data_AF-A0A958X115-F1
#
_entry.id   AF-A0A958X115-F1
#
_cell.length_a   1.000
_cell.length_b   1.000
_cell.length_c   1.000
_cell.angle_alpha   90.00
_cell.angle_beta   90.00
_cell.angle_gamma   90.00
#
_symmetry.space_group_name_H-M   'P 1'
#
loop_
_entity.id
_entity.type
_entity.pdbx_description
1 polymer ?
#
loop_
_entity_poly.entity_id
_entity_poly.type
_entity_poly.pdbx_seq_one_letter_code
_entity_poly.pdbx_strand_id
1 'polypeptide(L)'
;MKIADIGLEEGSGEVVPYTQLSIGDSVRLEKFEVARVVFITNEVFRKIKPEKISWLADKLSELNDRYHFPNDSAGSYEFQVDCDWTESTRESFFHFLNELKGRLPQQASLSATIRLHQYKFPDRTGVPPVDRGMLMCYNTGDIDSPGESNSILDLEDAKKYLQGKHRAYPLPLDVALPVFSWTLVYRDEELWKIIPGSVNDASEGELTAGTYQSGHYLRPGDFLRRETISADLLKDAVRLAASATLADDATLAFFALDKTTLSAYPVQLIDDVCLIADSIRVKQ
;
A
#
# COMPACT_ATOMS: atom_id res chain seq x y z
N MET A 1 -8.56 -4.37 -5.88
CA MET A 1 -7.95 -5.33 -6.83
C MET A 1 -6.96 -4.60 -7.72
N LYS A 2 -5.70 -5.04 -7.77
CA LYS A 2 -4.69 -4.38 -8.60
C LYS A 2 -4.85 -4.78 -10.06
N ILE A 3 -5.12 -3.80 -10.93
CA ILE A 3 -5.36 -4.01 -12.36
C ILE A 3 -4.09 -3.77 -13.19
N ALA A 4 -3.15 -2.96 -12.72
CA ALA A 4 -1.85 -2.78 -13.38
C ALA A 4 -0.75 -2.25 -12.45
N ASP A 5 0.49 -2.60 -12.81
CA ASP A 5 1.71 -1.95 -12.35
C ASP A 5 2.29 -1.13 -13.50
N ILE A 6 2.55 0.16 -13.29
CA ILE A 6 3.09 1.06 -14.31
C ILE A 6 4.45 1.58 -13.84
N GLY A 7 5.41 1.56 -14.74
CA GLY A 7 6.71 2.15 -14.50
C GLY A 7 7.39 2.58 -15.78
N LEU A 8 8.71 2.72 -15.73
CA LEU A 8 9.53 3.09 -16.87
C LEU A 8 10.26 1.86 -17.40
N GLU A 9 10.22 1.65 -18.70
CA GLU A 9 11.03 0.62 -19.35
C GLU A 9 12.52 0.97 -19.22
N GLU A 10 13.35 -0.03 -18.88
CA GLU A 10 14.79 0.14 -18.82
C GLU A 10 15.36 0.46 -20.21
N GLY A 11 16.19 1.48 -20.29
CA GLY A 11 16.82 1.93 -21.54
C GLY A 11 16.02 3.01 -22.28
N SER A 12 14.78 2.72 -22.69
CA SER A 12 13.96 3.69 -23.43
C SER A 12 13.43 4.82 -22.55
N GLY A 13 13.17 4.53 -21.27
CA GLY A 13 12.51 5.46 -20.35
C GLY A 13 11.05 5.73 -20.70
N GLU A 14 10.45 4.91 -21.57
CA GLU A 14 9.03 5.01 -21.89
C GLU A 14 8.16 4.49 -20.73
N VAL A 15 6.98 5.09 -20.55
CA VAL A 15 6.02 4.63 -19.55
C VAL A 15 5.31 3.40 -20.07
N VAL A 16 5.45 2.28 -19.36
CA VAL A 16 4.90 0.98 -19.75
C VAL A 16 4.18 0.30 -18.58
N PRO A 17 3.14 -0.51 -18.85
CA PRO A 17 2.61 -1.41 -17.85
C PRO A 17 3.57 -2.60 -17.66
N TYR A 18 4.17 -2.74 -16.48
CA TYR A 18 4.95 -3.92 -16.11
C TYR A 18 4.07 -5.16 -15.97
N THR A 19 2.87 -4.97 -15.43
CA THR A 19 1.88 -6.03 -15.29
C THR A 19 0.49 -5.48 -15.59
N GLN A 20 -0.36 -6.34 -16.13
CA GLN A 20 -1.79 -6.10 -16.23
C GLN A 20 -2.52 -7.31 -15.69
N LEU A 21 -3.58 -7.07 -14.94
CA LEU A 21 -4.40 -8.15 -14.42
C LEU A 21 -5.09 -8.88 -15.57
N SER A 22 -4.96 -10.20 -15.56
CA SER A 22 -5.73 -11.11 -16.39
C SER A 22 -6.78 -11.80 -15.54
N ILE A 23 -8.06 -11.57 -15.85
CA ILE A 23 -9.18 -12.19 -15.14
C ILE A 23 -9.73 -13.31 -16.01
N GLY A 24 -9.67 -14.55 -15.52
CA GLY A 24 -10.27 -15.71 -16.17
C GLY A 24 -11.76 -15.90 -15.85
N ASP A 25 -12.16 -15.68 -14.60
CA ASP A 25 -13.55 -15.79 -14.12
C ASP A 25 -13.80 -14.76 -13.00
N SER A 26 -14.80 -13.91 -13.16
CA SER A 26 -15.19 -12.85 -12.23
C SER A 26 -16.49 -13.13 -11.48
N VAL A 27 -17.15 -14.29 -11.69
CA VAL A 27 -18.48 -14.59 -11.11
C VAL A 27 -18.48 -14.48 -9.58
N ARG A 28 -17.39 -14.87 -8.91
CA ARG A 28 -17.29 -14.78 -7.44
C ARG A 28 -17.18 -13.34 -6.93
N LEU A 29 -16.91 -12.37 -7.80
CA LEU A 29 -16.80 -10.95 -7.47
C LEU A 29 -18.15 -10.24 -7.42
N GLU A 30 -19.23 -10.88 -7.89
CA GLU A 30 -20.62 -10.35 -7.81
C GLU A 30 -21.09 -10.03 -6.39
N LYS A 31 -20.41 -10.54 -5.36
CA LYS A 31 -20.74 -10.28 -3.95
C LYS A 31 -19.91 -9.16 -3.32
N PHE A 32 -18.99 -8.56 -4.07
CA PHE A 32 -18.02 -7.60 -3.55
C PHE A 32 -18.03 -6.30 -4.35
N GLU A 33 -17.87 -5.18 -3.65
CA GLU A 33 -17.45 -3.94 -4.29
C GLU A 33 -15.96 -4.04 -4.61
N VAL A 34 -15.59 -3.76 -5.85
CA VAL A 34 -14.21 -3.94 -6.34
C VAL A 34 -13.59 -2.59 -6.64
N ALA A 35 -12.75 -2.10 -5.73
CA ALA A 35 -11.86 -0.98 -6.02
C ALA A 35 -10.80 -1.41 -7.04
N ARG A 36 -10.56 -0.61 -8.08
CA ARG A 36 -9.54 -0.85 -9.10
C ARG A 36 -8.27 -0.10 -8.72
N VAL A 37 -7.19 -0.83 -8.49
CA VAL A 37 -5.93 -0.25 -8.03
C VAL A 37 -4.91 -0.24 -9.18
N VAL A 38 -4.32 0.91 -9.45
CA VAL A 38 -3.13 1.00 -10.31
C VAL A 38 -1.97 1.43 -9.43
N PHE A 39 -0.90 0.64 -9.46
CA PHE A 39 0.38 1.06 -8.89
C PHE A 39 1.20 1.79 -9.95
N ILE A 40 1.74 2.95 -9.60
CA ILE A 40 2.63 3.73 -10.48
C ILE A 40 3.92 4.00 -9.71
N THR A 41 5.06 3.62 -10.28
CA THR A 41 6.34 3.95 -9.66
C THR A 41 6.55 5.47 -9.64
N ASN A 42 7.06 6.00 -8.53
CA ASN A 42 7.35 7.43 -8.41
C ASN A 42 8.37 7.91 -9.46
N GLU A 43 9.20 7.00 -9.98
CA GLU A 43 10.13 7.23 -11.08
C GLU A 43 9.45 7.83 -12.32
N VAL A 44 8.20 7.41 -12.61
CA VAL A 44 7.39 7.95 -13.70
C VAL A 44 7.22 9.45 -13.52
N PHE A 45 6.76 9.90 -12.35
CA PHE A 45 6.52 11.32 -12.10
C PHE A 45 7.79 12.16 -11.97
N ARG A 46 8.93 11.51 -11.66
CA ARG A 46 10.24 12.16 -11.68
C ARG A 46 10.73 12.51 -13.08
N LYS A 47 10.38 11.70 -14.10
CA LYS A 47 10.90 11.82 -15.47
C LYS A 47 9.86 12.22 -16.51
N ILE A 48 8.57 12.10 -16.21
CA ILE A 48 7.50 12.45 -17.13
C ILE A 48 7.56 13.95 -17.47
N LYS A 49 7.41 14.26 -18.76
CA LYS A 49 7.30 15.64 -19.21
C LYS A 49 5.85 16.14 -19.01
N PRO A 50 5.63 17.42 -18.67
CA PRO A 50 4.29 17.95 -18.43
C PRO A 50 3.28 17.64 -19.56
N GLU A 51 3.70 17.73 -20.82
CA GLU A 51 2.86 17.44 -21.99
C GLU A 51 2.44 15.96 -22.13
N LYS A 52 3.09 15.04 -21.39
CA LYS A 52 2.76 13.61 -21.37
C LYS A 52 1.86 13.21 -20.22
N ILE A 53 1.59 14.10 -19.27
CA ILE A 53 0.72 13.80 -18.12
C ILE A 53 -0.72 13.52 -18.58
N SER A 54 -1.25 14.36 -19.46
CA SER A 54 -2.58 14.17 -20.04
C SER A 54 -2.69 12.85 -20.82
N TRP A 55 -1.64 12.48 -21.58
CA TRP A 55 -1.54 11.18 -22.26
C TRP A 55 -1.56 10.00 -21.27
N LEU A 56 -0.84 10.09 -20.14
CA LEU A 56 -0.85 9.02 -19.14
C LEU A 56 -2.24 8.83 -18.53
N ALA A 57 -2.93 9.94 -18.25
CA ALA A 57 -4.31 9.91 -17.77
C ALA A 57 -5.27 9.29 -18.81
N ASP A 58 -5.14 9.63 -20.10
CA ASP A 58 -5.88 8.97 -21.18
C ASP A 58 -5.64 7.46 -21.19
N LYS A 59 -4.37 7.04 -21.14
CA LYS A 59 -4.01 5.60 -21.17
C LYS A 59 -4.52 4.82 -19.97
N LEU A 60 -4.57 5.45 -18.81
CA LEU A 60 -5.13 4.81 -17.63
C LEU A 60 -6.65 4.73 -17.65
N SER A 61 -7.33 5.75 -18.19
CA SER A 61 -8.77 5.67 -18.43
C SER A 61 -9.10 4.59 -19.47
N GLU A 62 -8.39 4.55 -20.60
CA GLU A 62 -8.56 3.51 -21.62
C GLU A 62 -8.29 2.10 -21.08
N LEU A 63 -7.33 1.96 -20.16
CA LEU A 63 -7.04 0.69 -19.50
C LEU A 63 -8.18 0.30 -18.55
N ASN A 64 -8.64 1.27 -17.75
CA ASN A 64 -9.76 1.10 -16.84
C ASN A 64 -11.02 0.59 -17.56
N ASP A 65 -11.34 1.16 -18.72
CA ASP A 65 -12.53 0.81 -19.51
C ASP A 65 -12.49 -0.63 -20.05
N ARG A 66 -11.35 -1.32 -19.98
CA ARG A 66 -11.26 -2.74 -20.34
C ARG A 66 -11.71 -3.66 -19.21
N TYR A 67 -11.73 -3.15 -17.97
CA TYR A 67 -12.12 -3.91 -16.80
C TYR A 67 -13.57 -3.62 -16.44
N HIS A 68 -14.42 -4.63 -16.61
CA HIS A 68 -15.80 -4.62 -16.16
C HIS A 68 -15.98 -5.68 -15.09
N PHE A 69 -16.26 -5.24 -13.87
CA PHE A 69 -16.64 -6.10 -12.76
C PHE A 69 -18.17 -6.17 -12.68
N PRO A 70 -18.74 -7.30 -12.25
CA PRO A 70 -20.19 -7.50 -12.25
C PRO A 70 -21.00 -6.46 -11.46
N ASN A 71 -20.37 -5.81 -10.47
CA ASN A 71 -20.99 -4.82 -9.59
C ASN A 71 -20.75 -3.36 -10.00
N ASP A 72 -20.18 -3.12 -11.18
CA ASP A 72 -20.01 -1.77 -11.72
C ASP A 72 -21.37 -1.18 -12.13
N SER A 73 -22.12 -0.71 -11.15
CA SER A 73 -23.45 -0.14 -11.38
C SER A 73 -23.31 1.24 -12.00
N ALA A 74 -23.56 1.35 -13.31
CA ALA A 74 -23.58 2.60 -14.07
C ALA A 74 -22.31 3.47 -13.90
N GLY A 75 -21.13 2.84 -13.80
CA GLY A 75 -19.85 3.54 -13.63
C GLY A 75 -19.53 3.95 -12.19
N SER A 76 -20.33 3.51 -11.20
CA SER A 76 -20.06 3.69 -9.78
C SER A 76 -19.05 2.64 -9.30
N TYR A 77 -17.80 3.06 -9.10
CA TYR A 77 -16.71 2.25 -8.54
C TYR A 77 -15.63 3.16 -7.95
N GLU A 78 -14.73 2.58 -7.16
CA GLU A 78 -13.52 3.25 -6.71
C GLU A 78 -12.35 2.95 -7.66
N PHE A 79 -11.63 3.99 -8.08
CA PHE A 79 -10.35 3.90 -8.76
C PHE A 79 -9.27 4.43 -7.84
N GLN A 80 -8.38 3.56 -7.37
CA GLN A 80 -7.31 3.90 -6.44
C GLN A 80 -5.97 3.97 -7.17
N VAL A 81 -5.23 5.06 -6.98
CA VAL A 81 -3.86 5.21 -7.44
C VAL A 81 -2.90 4.98 -6.29
N ASP A 82 -2.06 3.96 -6.39
CA ASP A 82 -0.98 3.68 -5.46
C ASP A 82 0.34 4.26 -6.01
N CYS A 83 0.82 5.33 -5.39
CA CYS A 83 2.07 5.98 -5.78
C CYS A 83 2.75 6.59 -4.55
N ASP A 84 4.01 6.24 -4.31
CA ASP A 84 4.83 6.82 -3.25
C ASP A 84 5.43 8.17 -3.69
N TRP A 85 4.58 9.18 -3.86
CA TRP A 85 5.04 10.50 -4.32
C TRP A 85 5.89 11.20 -3.26
N THR A 86 6.79 12.07 -3.72
CA THR A 86 7.68 12.86 -2.88
C THR A 86 7.39 14.34 -3.06
N GLU A 87 7.97 15.19 -2.22
CA GLU A 87 7.89 16.65 -2.37
C GLU A 87 8.29 17.11 -3.78
N SER A 88 9.31 16.46 -4.37
CA SER A 88 9.80 16.73 -5.73
C SER A 88 8.92 16.22 -6.87
N THR A 89 8.03 15.25 -6.64
CA THR A 89 7.15 14.68 -7.69
C THR A 89 5.68 15.02 -7.49
N ARG A 90 5.34 15.65 -6.36
CA ARG A 90 4.01 16.11 -5.97
C ARG A 90 3.27 16.82 -7.09
N GLU A 91 3.88 17.82 -7.71
CA GLU A 91 3.20 18.65 -8.72
C GLU A 91 2.79 17.84 -9.95
N SER A 92 3.70 17.03 -10.49
CA SER A 92 3.41 16.14 -11.62
C SER A 92 2.35 15.10 -11.28
N PHE A 93 2.45 14.50 -10.08
CA PHE A 93 1.49 13.50 -9.62
C PHE A 93 0.08 14.11 -9.41
N PHE A 94 -0.02 15.29 -8.81
CA PHE A 94 -1.30 15.93 -8.56
C PHE A 94 -1.93 16.48 -9.85
N HIS A 95 -1.11 16.95 -10.79
CA HIS A 95 -1.61 17.29 -12.13
C HIS A 95 -2.19 16.05 -12.82
N PHE A 96 -1.49 14.91 -12.75
CA PHE A 96 -1.98 13.64 -13.25
C PHE A 96 -3.31 13.21 -12.60
N LEU A 97 -3.43 13.30 -11.28
CA LEU A 97 -4.66 12.93 -10.57
C LEU A 97 -5.86 13.78 -11.01
N ASN A 98 -5.66 15.09 -11.19
CA ASN A 98 -6.70 15.98 -11.71
C ASN A 98 -7.10 15.62 -13.15
N GLU A 99 -6.13 15.35 -14.03
CA GLU A 99 -6.38 14.93 -15.41
C GLU A 99 -7.12 13.59 -15.46
N LEU A 100 -6.76 12.63 -14.61
CA LEU A 100 -7.42 11.34 -14.52
C LEU A 100 -8.85 11.47 -13.99
N LYS A 101 -9.05 12.28 -12.95
CA LYS A 101 -10.39 12.54 -12.39
C LYS A 101 -11.37 13.05 -13.45
N GLY A 102 -10.93 13.91 -14.36
CA GLY A 102 -11.76 14.42 -15.46
C GLY A 102 -12.11 13.40 -16.55
N ARG A 103 -11.45 12.24 -16.57
CA ARG A 103 -11.67 11.16 -17.56
C ARG A 103 -12.49 9.99 -17.03
N LEU A 104 -12.53 9.83 -15.71
CA LEU A 104 -13.37 8.82 -15.08
C LEU A 104 -14.86 9.23 -15.17
N PRO A 105 -15.79 8.24 -15.13
CA PRO A 105 -17.21 8.51 -15.00
C PRO A 105 -17.51 9.41 -13.80
N GLN A 106 -18.54 10.27 -13.91
CA GLN A 106 -18.91 11.20 -12.84
C GLN A 106 -19.25 10.49 -11.52
N GLN A 107 -19.74 9.26 -11.59
CA GLN A 107 -20.11 8.42 -10.45
C GLN A 107 -18.91 7.65 -9.86
N ALA A 108 -17.76 7.64 -10.53
CA ALA A 108 -16.57 6.99 -10.01
C ALA A 108 -15.90 7.87 -8.94
N SER A 109 -15.39 7.23 -7.89
CA SER A 109 -14.58 7.88 -6.86
C SER A 109 -13.11 7.65 -7.16
N LEU A 110 -12.31 8.73 -7.15
CA LEU A 110 -10.85 8.62 -7.24
C LEU A 110 -10.27 8.60 -5.83
N SER A 111 -9.38 7.65 -5.54
CA SER A 111 -8.64 7.59 -4.28
C SER A 111 -7.14 7.43 -4.50
N ALA A 112 -6.35 7.71 -3.46
CA ALA A 112 -4.90 7.50 -3.49
C ALA A 112 -4.39 6.88 -2.18
N THR A 113 -3.37 6.04 -2.27
CA THR A 113 -2.65 5.59 -1.06
C THR A 113 -1.87 6.74 -0.46
N ILE A 114 -1.75 6.79 0.87
CA ILE A 114 -1.04 7.86 1.58
C ILE A 114 -0.10 7.22 2.60
N ARG A 115 1.19 7.52 2.52
CA ARG A 115 2.20 7.12 3.50
C ARG A 115 2.11 7.98 4.76
N LEU A 116 2.50 7.43 5.89
CA LEU A 116 2.56 8.14 7.17
C LEU A 116 3.37 9.45 7.13
N HIS A 117 4.45 9.50 6.36
CA HIS A 117 5.23 10.74 6.21
C HIS A 117 4.50 11.81 5.38
N GLN A 118 3.74 11.41 4.35
CA GLN A 118 2.91 12.32 3.56
C GLN A 118 1.72 12.85 4.39
N TYR A 119 1.15 11.98 5.24
CA TYR A 119 0.13 12.36 6.21
C TYR A 119 0.66 13.36 7.24
N LYS A 120 1.87 13.15 7.77
CA LYS A 120 2.48 13.99 8.81
C LYS A 120 2.85 15.39 8.32
N PHE A 121 3.24 15.53 7.05
CA PHE A 121 3.78 16.78 6.50
C PHE A 121 3.00 17.29 5.27
N PRO A 122 1.67 17.51 5.37
CA PRO A 122 0.84 17.88 4.23
C PRO A 122 1.26 19.24 3.62
N ASP A 123 1.81 20.16 4.40
CA ASP A 123 2.32 21.43 3.90
C ASP A 123 3.50 21.26 2.92
N ARG A 124 4.25 20.16 3.05
CA ARG A 124 5.39 19.84 2.18
C ARG A 124 4.97 18.91 1.05
N THR A 125 4.44 17.74 1.40
CA THR A 125 4.08 16.69 0.44
C THR A 125 2.77 16.96 -0.28
N GLY A 126 1.98 17.92 0.18
CA GLY A 126 0.65 18.21 -0.33
C GLY A 126 -0.40 17.20 0.12
N VAL A 127 -1.66 17.53 -0.21
CA VAL A 127 -2.81 16.63 -0.08
C VAL A 127 -3.28 16.29 -1.49
N PRO A 128 -3.37 15.00 -1.87
CA PRO A 128 -3.72 14.62 -3.23
C PRO A 128 -5.14 15.08 -3.59
N PRO A 129 -5.37 15.59 -4.82
CA PRO A 129 -6.68 16.10 -5.26
C PRO A 129 -7.63 14.96 -5.65
N VAL A 130 -7.96 14.10 -4.69
CA VAL A 130 -8.80 12.91 -4.84
C VAL A 130 -10.00 12.99 -3.88
N ASP A 131 -10.92 12.05 -3.98
CA ASP A 131 -12.13 12.01 -3.15
C ASP A 131 -11.86 11.37 -1.78
N ARG A 132 -10.94 10.40 -1.71
CA ARG A 132 -10.57 9.69 -0.47
C ARG A 132 -9.11 9.26 -0.44
N GLY A 133 -8.53 9.14 0.76
CA GLY A 133 -7.17 8.66 0.97
C GLY A 133 -7.10 7.35 1.73
N MET A 134 -6.27 6.40 1.29
CA MET A 134 -5.99 5.16 2.01
C MET A 134 -4.69 5.30 2.81
N LEU A 135 -4.78 5.59 4.11
CA LEU A 135 -3.61 5.78 4.97
C LEU A 135 -2.94 4.43 5.26
N MET A 136 -1.72 4.25 4.75
CA MET A 136 -0.94 3.03 4.94
C MET A 136 -0.19 3.06 6.28
N CYS A 137 -0.73 2.37 7.29
CA CYS A 137 -0.19 2.31 8.64
C CYS A 137 0.80 1.14 8.82
N TYR A 138 1.86 1.14 8.02
CA TYR A 138 2.95 0.16 8.04
C TYR A 138 4.19 0.69 7.31
N ASN A 139 5.27 -0.10 7.33
CA ASN A 139 6.63 0.25 6.92
C ASN A 139 7.14 1.50 7.67
N THR A 140 7.06 1.45 9.00
CA THR A 140 7.40 2.58 9.87
C THR A 140 8.87 2.61 10.30
N GLY A 141 9.52 1.46 10.26
CA GLY A 141 10.85 1.27 10.79
C GLY A 141 11.96 1.23 9.74
N ASP A 142 13.19 1.07 10.18
CA ASP A 142 14.37 1.06 9.33
C ASP A 142 14.75 -0.37 8.92
N ILE A 143 14.62 -0.65 7.62
CA ILE A 143 15.02 -1.94 7.04
C ILE A 143 16.55 -2.08 6.99
N ASP A 144 17.30 -0.98 7.01
CA ASP A 144 18.76 -1.00 6.90
C ASP A 144 19.44 -1.25 8.25
N SER A 145 18.75 -1.01 9.37
CA SER A 145 19.26 -1.24 10.73
C SER A 145 19.05 -2.69 11.15
N PRO A 146 20.06 -3.59 11.24
CA PRO A 146 19.83 -5.01 11.55
C PRO A 146 19.32 -5.25 12.97
N GLY A 147 19.60 -4.34 13.90
CA GLY A 147 19.26 -4.45 15.33
C GLY A 147 17.83 -4.01 15.67
N GLU A 148 17.07 -3.50 14.71
CA GLU A 148 15.66 -3.14 14.92
C GLU A 148 14.77 -4.39 15.06
N SER A 149 13.68 -4.28 15.83
CA SER A 149 12.79 -5.41 16.11
C SER A 149 11.82 -5.74 14.97
N ASN A 150 11.23 -4.72 14.32
CA ASN A 150 10.23 -4.93 13.29
C ASN A 150 10.01 -3.65 12.46
N SER A 151 10.56 -3.60 11.25
CA SER A 151 10.39 -2.44 10.38
C SER A 151 9.05 -2.44 9.61
N ILE A 152 8.33 -3.56 9.56
CA ILE A 152 6.93 -3.58 9.07
C ILE A 152 6.06 -2.67 9.92
N LEU A 153 6.15 -2.75 11.25
CA LEU A 153 5.41 -1.87 12.14
C LEU A 153 6.06 -1.75 13.53
N ASP A 154 6.43 -0.52 13.85
CA ASP A 154 6.77 -0.03 15.19
C ASP A 154 5.70 0.98 15.60
N LEU A 155 5.01 0.69 16.72
CA LEU A 155 3.89 1.51 17.18
C LEU A 155 4.33 2.89 17.68
N GLU A 156 5.52 2.99 18.27
CA GLU A 156 6.02 4.27 18.79
C GLU A 156 6.41 5.20 17.64
N ASP A 157 7.00 4.66 16.57
CA ASP A 157 7.26 5.41 15.34
C ASP A 157 5.97 5.78 14.63
N ALA A 158 5.05 4.83 14.40
CA ALA A 158 3.73 5.11 13.82
C ALA A 158 3.01 6.26 14.55
N LYS A 159 3.03 6.24 15.89
CA LYS A 159 2.42 7.25 16.75
C LYS A 159 3.01 8.64 16.53
N LYS A 160 4.33 8.75 16.31
CA LYS A 160 4.98 10.03 15.97
C LYS A 160 4.49 10.62 14.64
N TYR A 161 3.95 9.81 13.74
CA TYR A 161 3.35 10.29 12.49
C TYR A 161 1.88 10.68 12.67
N LEU A 162 1.12 9.89 13.43
CA LEU A 162 -0.31 10.09 13.63
C LEU A 162 -0.64 11.24 14.60
N GLN A 163 0.21 11.49 15.61
CA GLN A 163 0.02 12.56 16.60
C GLN A 163 0.53 13.94 16.14
N GLY A 164 0.53 14.20 14.82
CA GLY A 164 1.05 15.42 14.21
C GLY A 164 0.34 16.72 14.64
N LYS A 165 1.00 17.87 14.42
CA LYS A 165 0.55 19.21 14.85
C LYS A 165 -0.71 19.74 14.15
N HIS A 166 -1.15 19.11 13.06
CA HIS A 166 -2.28 19.57 12.26
C HIS A 166 -3.55 18.84 12.72
N ARG A 167 -4.48 19.60 13.31
CA ARG A 167 -5.68 19.09 13.98
C ARG A 167 -6.68 18.30 13.12
N ALA A 168 -6.51 18.28 11.80
CA ALA A 168 -7.26 17.41 10.90
C ALA A 168 -6.56 17.36 9.53
N TYR A 169 -6.35 16.18 8.99
CA TYR A 169 -5.99 16.02 7.57
C TYR A 169 -7.25 16.34 6.74
N PRO A 170 -7.17 17.18 5.70
CA PRO A 170 -8.38 17.74 5.06
C PRO A 170 -9.08 16.77 4.10
N LEU A 171 -8.47 15.62 3.82
CA LEU A 171 -9.03 14.57 2.97
C LEU A 171 -9.65 13.48 3.86
N PRO A 172 -10.85 12.95 3.55
CA PRO A 172 -11.40 11.80 4.27
C PRO A 172 -10.49 10.58 4.12
N LEU A 173 -10.20 9.90 5.22
CA LEU A 173 -9.20 8.82 5.27
C LEU A 173 -9.80 7.47 5.67
N ASP A 174 -9.37 6.45 4.94
CA ASP A 174 -9.38 5.04 5.32
C ASP A 174 -8.04 4.62 5.91
N VAL A 175 -7.98 3.38 6.38
CA VAL A 175 -6.76 2.80 6.92
C VAL A 175 -6.44 1.48 6.25
N ALA A 176 -5.18 1.29 5.87
CA ALA A 176 -4.62 0.00 5.52
C ALA A 176 -3.67 -0.49 6.63
N LEU A 177 -3.88 -1.72 7.11
CA LEU A 177 -3.06 -2.39 8.12
C LEU A 177 -2.22 -3.52 7.51
N PRO A 178 -1.03 -3.80 8.08
CA PRO A 178 -0.15 -4.86 7.60
C PRO A 178 -0.60 -6.24 8.07
N VAL A 179 -0.76 -7.17 7.13
CA VAL A 179 -0.99 -8.62 7.32
C VAL A 179 -0.03 -9.41 6.43
N PHE A 180 1.26 -9.08 6.54
CA PHE A 180 2.29 -9.78 5.80
C PHE A 180 3.51 -10.05 6.69
N SER A 181 4.44 -10.79 6.14
CA SER A 181 5.74 -11.07 6.73
C SER A 181 6.81 -11.02 5.65
N TRP A 182 8.04 -10.75 6.07
CA TRP A 182 9.22 -10.86 5.22
C TRP A 182 10.42 -11.36 6.00
N THR A 183 11.45 -11.75 5.27
CA THR A 183 12.80 -11.96 5.81
C THR A 183 13.73 -10.93 5.18
N LEU A 184 14.35 -10.10 6.00
CA LEU A 184 15.44 -9.21 5.63
C LEU A 184 16.74 -9.99 5.72
N VAL A 185 17.51 -10.00 4.63
CA VAL A 185 18.80 -10.67 4.54
C VAL A 185 19.88 -9.61 4.52
N TYR A 186 20.75 -9.65 5.52
CA TYR A 186 21.91 -8.79 5.63
C TYR A 186 23.17 -9.56 5.24
N ARG A 187 24.04 -8.92 4.47
CA ARG A 187 25.35 -9.44 4.10
C ARG A 187 26.36 -8.34 4.35
N ASP A 188 27.41 -8.68 5.10
CA ASP A 188 28.44 -7.71 5.50
C ASP A 188 27.79 -6.47 6.19
N GLU A 189 26.79 -6.72 7.05
CA GLU A 189 25.97 -5.72 7.78
C GLU A 189 25.07 -4.82 6.92
N GLU A 190 25.05 -5.00 5.60
CA GLU A 190 24.18 -4.23 4.70
C GLU A 190 22.96 -5.05 4.27
N LEU A 191 21.81 -4.38 4.12
CA LEU A 191 20.60 -5.02 3.59
C LEU A 191 20.86 -5.47 2.14
N TRP A 192 20.90 -6.78 1.93
CA TRP A 192 21.09 -7.37 0.61
C TRP A 192 19.77 -7.62 -0.10
N LYS A 193 18.75 -8.12 0.63
CA LYS A 193 17.47 -8.50 0.02
C LYS A 193 16.33 -8.58 1.03
N ILE A 194 15.13 -8.29 0.54
CA ILE A 194 13.86 -8.60 1.20
C ILE A 194 13.23 -9.82 0.52
N ILE A 195 12.96 -10.87 1.29
CA ILE A 195 12.25 -12.07 0.83
C ILE A 195 10.81 -12.03 1.35
N PRO A 196 9.80 -11.79 0.50
CA PRO A 196 8.41 -11.75 0.94
C PRO A 196 7.89 -13.15 1.28
N GLY A 197 6.93 -13.24 2.22
CA GLY A 197 6.17 -14.46 2.47
C GLY A 197 6.44 -15.12 3.82
N SER A 198 5.92 -16.33 3.98
CA SER A 198 5.79 -17.01 5.28
C SER A 198 7.13 -17.29 5.93
N VAL A 199 7.23 -16.86 7.18
CA VAL A 199 8.35 -17.01 8.10
C VAL A 199 8.59 -18.45 8.56
N ASN A 200 7.65 -19.36 8.31
CA ASN A 200 7.60 -20.67 8.97
C ASN A 200 8.78 -21.58 8.62
N ASP A 201 9.44 -21.37 7.47
CA ASP A 201 10.57 -22.18 7.01
C ASP A 201 11.90 -21.39 6.92
N ALA A 202 11.89 -20.12 7.33
CA ALA A 202 13.06 -19.25 7.24
C ALA A 202 13.93 -19.36 8.51
N SER A 203 15.23 -19.54 8.32
CA SER A 203 16.21 -19.41 9.41
C SER A 203 16.21 -17.98 9.97
N GLU A 204 16.55 -17.82 11.23
CA GLU A 204 16.72 -16.52 11.88
C GLU A 204 18.12 -16.44 12.51
N GLY A 205 18.72 -15.26 12.44
CA GLY A 205 20.10 -15.05 12.86
C GLY A 205 21.11 -15.36 11.76
N GLU A 206 22.36 -15.52 12.16
CA GLU A 206 23.48 -15.77 11.26
C GLU A 206 23.46 -17.21 10.72
N LEU A 207 23.56 -17.36 9.41
CA LEU A 207 23.61 -18.66 8.76
C LEU A 207 24.97 -19.33 8.94
N THR A 208 24.96 -20.58 9.42
CA THR A 208 26.17 -21.40 9.56
C THR A 208 26.52 -22.20 8.31
N ALA A 209 25.56 -22.36 7.39
CA ALA A 209 25.70 -23.09 6.13
C ALA A 209 24.89 -22.42 5.03
N GLY A 210 25.32 -22.60 3.78
CA GLY A 210 24.61 -22.09 2.62
C GLY A 210 23.26 -22.80 2.44
N THR A 211 22.23 -22.04 2.11
CA THR A 211 20.87 -22.57 1.91
C THR A 211 20.14 -21.85 0.78
N TYR A 212 19.00 -22.38 0.35
CA TYR A 212 18.11 -21.72 -0.58
C TYR A 212 16.80 -21.34 0.12
N GLN A 213 16.40 -20.07 -0.01
CA GLN A 213 15.11 -19.58 0.46
C GLN A 213 14.41 -18.84 -0.68
N SER A 214 13.20 -19.26 -1.04
CA SER A 214 12.39 -18.67 -2.12
C SER A 214 13.15 -18.49 -3.45
N GLY A 215 14.00 -19.47 -3.81
CA GLY A 215 14.80 -19.43 -5.03
C GLY A 215 16.07 -18.56 -4.95
N HIS A 216 16.43 -18.06 -3.78
CA HIS A 216 17.65 -17.28 -3.55
C HIS A 216 18.66 -18.08 -2.72
N TYR A 217 19.90 -18.15 -3.22
CA TYR A 217 21.00 -18.73 -2.46
C TYR A 217 21.48 -17.74 -1.39
N LEU A 218 21.45 -18.19 -0.14
CA LEU A 218 21.94 -17.49 1.03
C LEU A 218 23.26 -18.13 1.47
N ARG A 219 24.24 -17.30 1.81
CA ARG A 219 25.60 -17.74 2.12
C ARG A 219 25.75 -17.99 3.63
N PRO A 220 26.68 -18.87 4.04
CA PRO A 220 27.18 -18.82 5.40
C PRO A 220 27.64 -17.39 5.74
N GLY A 221 27.29 -16.89 6.92
CA GLY A 221 27.56 -15.53 7.38
C GLY A 221 26.48 -14.49 7.03
N ASP A 222 25.52 -14.80 6.15
CA ASP A 222 24.36 -13.91 5.97
C ASP A 222 23.52 -13.91 7.27
N PHE A 223 23.05 -12.74 7.70
CA PHE A 223 22.17 -12.59 8.85
C PHE A 223 20.72 -12.41 8.40
N LEU A 224 19.81 -13.23 8.92
CA LEU A 224 18.39 -13.19 8.56
C LEU A 224 17.59 -12.60 9.72
N ARG A 225 16.91 -11.48 9.46
CA ARG A 225 15.89 -10.94 10.35
C ARG A 225 14.51 -11.22 9.79
N ARG A 226 13.71 -11.91 10.59
CA ARG A 226 12.34 -12.27 10.24
C ARG A 226 11.38 -11.28 10.89
N GLU A 227 10.44 -10.77 10.11
CA GLU A 227 9.43 -9.87 10.63
C GLU A 227 8.04 -10.31 10.20
N THR A 228 7.12 -10.27 11.17
CA THR A 228 5.72 -10.62 11.00
C THR A 228 4.88 -9.76 11.94
N ILE A 229 3.61 -9.56 11.61
CA ILE A 229 2.67 -8.88 12.49
C ILE A 229 1.99 -9.92 13.39
N SER A 230 2.18 -9.80 14.69
CA SER A 230 1.45 -10.65 15.64
C SER A 230 -0.01 -10.21 15.74
N ALA A 231 -0.88 -11.11 16.23
CA ALA A 231 -2.28 -10.77 16.47
C ALA A 231 -2.45 -9.56 17.40
N ASP A 232 -1.65 -9.49 18.46
CA ASP A 232 -1.68 -8.38 19.41
C ASP A 232 -1.17 -7.09 18.76
N LEU A 233 -0.08 -7.16 17.99
CA LEU A 233 0.45 -6.00 17.27
C LEU A 233 -0.56 -5.46 16.25
N LEU A 234 -1.30 -6.32 15.53
CA LEU A 234 -2.37 -5.91 14.62
C LEU A 234 -3.53 -5.23 15.36
N LYS A 235 -3.92 -5.76 16.52
CA LYS A 235 -4.95 -5.16 17.38
C LYS A 235 -4.52 -3.81 17.96
N ASP A 236 -3.25 -3.64 18.28
CA ASP A 236 -2.72 -2.35 18.72
C ASP A 236 -2.57 -1.36 17.55
N ALA A 237 -2.20 -1.85 16.37
CA ALA A 237 -2.12 -1.05 15.15
C ALA A 237 -3.47 -0.40 14.80
N VAL A 238 -4.56 -1.16 14.85
CA VAL A 238 -5.90 -0.61 14.57
C VAL A 238 -6.33 0.41 15.63
N ARG A 239 -5.99 0.20 16.90
CA ARG A 239 -6.28 1.17 17.98
C ARG A 239 -5.54 2.48 17.75
N LEU A 240 -4.27 2.38 17.37
CA LEU A 240 -3.44 3.53 17.06
C LEU A 240 -3.93 4.25 15.80
N ALA A 241 -4.23 3.53 14.72
CA ALA A 241 -4.72 4.12 13.48
C ALA A 241 -6.08 4.81 13.67
N ALA A 242 -6.97 4.24 14.49
CA ALA A 242 -8.24 4.86 14.84
C ALA A 242 -8.10 6.15 15.67
N SER A 243 -6.91 6.48 16.19
CA SER A 243 -6.65 7.79 16.81
C SER A 243 -6.40 8.92 15.79
N ALA A 244 -6.21 8.58 14.52
CA ALA A 244 -6.17 9.56 13.44
C ALA A 244 -7.57 10.09 13.13
N THR A 245 -7.67 11.27 12.51
CA THR A 245 -8.93 11.78 11.96
C THR A 245 -9.29 10.98 10.70
N LEU A 246 -10.13 9.97 10.85
CA LEU A 246 -10.65 9.13 9.76
C LEU A 246 -11.99 9.67 9.24
N ALA A 247 -12.43 9.18 8.08
CA ALA A 247 -13.79 9.42 7.62
C ALA A 247 -14.84 8.75 8.52
N ASP A 248 -16.04 9.33 8.60
CA ASP A 248 -17.15 8.76 9.39
C ASP A 248 -17.52 7.33 8.92
N ASP A 249 -17.41 7.09 7.61
CA ASP A 249 -17.65 5.82 6.93
C ASP A 249 -16.34 5.13 6.50
N ALA A 250 -15.23 5.42 7.19
CA ALA A 250 -13.93 4.91 6.80
C ALA A 250 -13.92 3.37 6.68
N THR A 251 -13.16 2.84 5.75
CA THR A 251 -13.01 1.38 5.61
C THR A 251 -11.66 0.94 6.15
N LEU A 252 -11.53 -0.37 6.37
CA LEU A 252 -10.29 -0.99 6.77
C LEU A 252 -9.82 -1.93 5.65
N ALA A 253 -8.59 -1.73 5.21
CA ALA A 253 -7.91 -2.61 4.28
C ALA A 253 -6.81 -3.41 5.00
N PHE A 254 -6.58 -4.64 4.54
CA PHE A 254 -5.54 -5.52 5.07
C PHE A 254 -4.54 -5.84 3.95
N PHE A 255 -3.37 -5.20 3.99
CA PHE A 255 -2.29 -5.40 3.02
C PHE A 255 -1.30 -6.44 3.54
N ALA A 256 -1.01 -7.58 2.90
CA ALA A 256 -1.51 -8.15 1.65
C ALA A 256 -2.30 -9.44 1.95
N LEU A 257 -3.59 -9.29 2.25
CA LEU A 257 -4.46 -10.43 2.58
C LEU A 257 -4.72 -11.31 1.34
N ASP A 258 -4.32 -12.58 1.42
CA ASP A 258 -4.48 -13.59 0.39
C ASP A 258 -4.69 -14.98 1.02
N LYS A 259 -4.85 -16.01 0.18
CA LYS A 259 -5.07 -17.38 0.64
C LYS A 259 -3.94 -17.91 1.54
N THR A 260 -2.71 -17.48 1.28
CA THR A 260 -1.52 -17.89 2.04
C THR A 260 -1.48 -17.17 3.38
N THR A 261 -1.71 -15.85 3.39
CA THR A 261 -1.67 -15.06 4.63
C THR A 261 -2.85 -15.35 5.55
N LEU A 262 -4.02 -15.77 5.03
CA LEU A 262 -5.15 -16.24 5.84
C LEU A 262 -4.84 -17.45 6.75
N SER A 263 -3.76 -18.19 6.50
CA SER A 263 -3.30 -19.24 7.41
C SER A 263 -2.64 -18.68 8.68
N ALA A 264 -1.95 -17.54 8.56
CA ALA A 264 -1.30 -16.83 9.65
C ALA A 264 -2.24 -15.81 10.32
N TYR A 265 -3.19 -15.26 9.57
CA TYR A 265 -4.18 -14.29 10.02
C TYR A 265 -5.59 -14.87 9.81
N PRO A 266 -6.08 -15.70 10.75
CA PRO A 266 -7.37 -16.36 10.59
C PRO A 266 -8.52 -15.34 10.54
N VAL A 267 -9.63 -15.72 9.90
CA VAL A 267 -10.81 -14.85 9.70
C VAL A 267 -11.30 -14.24 11.02
N GLN A 268 -11.28 -15.02 12.12
CA GLN A 268 -11.69 -14.52 13.44
C GLN A 268 -10.83 -13.36 13.93
N LEU A 269 -9.53 -13.35 13.63
CA LEU A 269 -8.65 -12.24 13.97
C LEU A 269 -8.98 -11.00 13.14
N ILE A 270 -9.26 -11.18 11.85
CA ILE A 270 -9.66 -10.09 10.96
C ILE A 270 -10.97 -9.47 11.45
N ASP A 271 -11.96 -10.30 11.79
CA ASP A 271 -13.25 -9.86 12.35
C ASP A 271 -13.06 -9.09 13.68
N ASP A 272 -12.23 -9.62 14.59
CA ASP A 272 -11.89 -8.94 15.86
C ASP A 272 -11.31 -7.54 15.62
N VAL A 273 -10.41 -7.40 14.65
CA VAL A 273 -9.75 -6.13 14.31
C VAL A 273 -10.76 -5.12 13.75
N CYS A 274 -11.66 -5.57 12.88
CA CYS A 274 -12.76 -4.74 12.37
C CYS A 274 -13.67 -4.25 13.51
N LEU A 275 -14.06 -5.14 14.43
CA LEU A 275 -14.89 -4.78 15.59
C LEU A 275 -14.20 -3.75 16.50
N ILE A 276 -12.88 -3.86 16.68
CA ILE A 276 -12.11 -2.87 17.45
C ILE A 276 -12.20 -1.50 16.76
N ALA A 277 -11.99 -1.42 15.44
CA ALA A 277 -12.07 -0.19 14.68
C ALA A 277 -13.44 0.50 14.85
N ASP A 278 -14.53 -0.26 14.68
CA ASP A 278 -15.90 0.24 14.82
C ASP A 278 -16.17 0.76 16.23
N SER A 279 -15.71 0.03 17.25
CA SER A 279 -15.92 0.41 18.66
C SER A 279 -15.23 1.72 19.06
N ILE A 280 -14.13 2.08 18.38
CA ILE A 280 -13.39 3.30 18.65
C ILE A 280 -14.06 4.49 17.97
N ARG A 281 -14.59 4.29 16.76
CA ARG A 281 -15.30 5.35 16.01
C ARG A 281 -16.59 5.79 16.70
N VAL A 282 -17.37 4.86 17.24
CA VAL A 282 -18.61 5.19 17.97
C VAL A 282 -18.36 6.07 19.21
N LYS A 283 -17.12 6.14 19.70
CA LYS A 283 -16.74 6.91 20.90
C LYS A 283 -16.13 8.28 20.60
N GLN A 284 -15.85 8.62 19.34
CA GLN A 284 -15.32 9.92 18.92
C GLN A 284 -16.46 10.87 18.55
#